data_AF-A0A838N4A3-F1
#
_entry.id   AF-A0A838N4A3-F1
#
_cell.length_a   1.000
_cell.length_b   1.000
_cell.length_c   1.000
_cell.angle_alpha   90.00
_cell.angle_beta   90.00
_cell.angle_gamma   90.00
#
_symmetry.space_group_name_H-M   'P 1'
#
loop_
_entity.id
_entity.type
_entity.pdbx_description
1 polymer ?
#
loop_
_entity_poly.entity_id
_entity_poly.type
_entity_poly.pdbx_seq_one_letter_code
_entity_poly.pdbx_strand_id
1 'polypeptide(L)' 'MNRFISAAAAVTIIATLVPKIVAAQTESQGVGASSAARIFEEAKEICRKDDGALWGVSLCGPILLVE' A
#
# COMPACT_ATOMS: atom_id res chain seq x y z
N MET A 1 43.90 -1.50 -34.20
CA MET A 1 43.47 -2.84 -33.75
C MET A 1 43.30 -2.85 -32.22
N ASN A 2 42.47 -1.97 -31.62
CA ASN A 2 42.32 -1.87 -30.14
C ASN A 2 41.01 -1.19 -29.64
N ARG A 3 39.99 -0.97 -30.50
CA ARG A 3 38.77 -0.22 -30.11
C ARG A 3 37.60 -1.08 -29.61
N PHE A 4 37.72 -2.41 -29.69
CA PHE A 4 36.62 -3.34 -29.41
C PHE A 4 36.60 -3.87 -27.97
N ILE A 5 37.63 -3.58 -27.17
CA ILE A 5 37.76 -4.11 -25.80
C ILE A 5 37.00 -3.24 -24.76
N SER A 6 36.74 -1.95 -25.04
CA SER A 6 36.06 -1.05 -24.10
C SER A 6 34.54 -1.22 -24.01
N ALA A 7 33.86 -1.72 -25.04
CA ALA A 7 32.40 -1.80 -25.05
C ALA A 7 31.86 -2.99 -24.24
N ALA A 8 32.60 -4.10 -24.17
CA ALA A 8 32.15 -5.31 -23.49
C ALA A 8 32.13 -5.14 -21.95
N ALA A 9 33.11 -4.44 -21.38
CA ALA A 9 33.21 -4.26 -19.92
C ALA A 9 32.10 -3.36 -19.34
N ALA A 10 31.66 -2.33 -20.09
CA ALA A 10 30.61 -1.43 -19.63
C ALA A 10 29.21 -2.08 -19.67
N VAL A 11 28.97 -2.97 -20.63
CA VAL A 11 27.68 -3.66 -20.79
C VAL A 11 27.44 -4.71 -19.70
N THR A 12 28.48 -5.37 -19.21
CA THR A 12 28.37 -6.40 -18.15
C THR A 12 28.05 -5.80 -16.77
N ILE A 13 28.49 -4.58 -16.48
CA ILE A 13 28.26 -3.94 -15.17
C ILE A 13 26.80 -3.49 -15.01
N ILE A 14 26.14 -3.06 -16.08
CA ILE A 14 24.75 -2.59 -16.03
C ILE A 14 23.78 -3.78 -15.85
N ALA A 15 24.06 -4.93 -16.46
CA ALA A 15 23.16 -6.09 -16.43
C ALA A 15 23.04 -6.78 -15.05
N THR A 16 24.01 -6.59 -14.14
CA THR A 16 24.03 -7.27 -12.84
C THR A 16 23.42 -6.47 -11.69
N LEU A 17 23.18 -5.16 -11.87
CA LEU A 17 22.65 -4.27 -10.82
C LEU A 17 21.12 -4.05 -10.89
N VAL A 18 20.46 -4.42 -11.98
CA VAL A 18 19.02 -4.17 -12.18
C VAL A 18 18.08 -5.01 -11.30
N PRO A 19 18.32 -6.31 -10.99
CA PRO A 19 17.27 -7.12 -10.36
C PRO A 19 17.00 -6.75 -8.89
N LYS A 20 17.87 -5.96 -8.22
CA LYS A 20 17.67 -5.57 -6.82
C LYS A 20 16.72 -4.40 -6.60
N ILE A 21 16.41 -3.62 -7.64
CA ILE A 21 15.60 -2.40 -7.50
C ILE A 21 14.09 -2.71 -7.54
N VAL A 22 13.70 -3.85 -8.13
CA VAL A 22 12.28 -4.21 -8.38
C VAL A 22 11.60 -4.84 -7.16
N ALA A 23 12.33 -5.33 -6.17
CA ALA A 23 11.74 -5.98 -4.98
C ALA A 23 11.26 -5.00 -3.88
N ALA A 24 11.53 -3.69 -4.02
CA ALA A 24 11.13 -2.67 -3.04
C ALA A 24 9.77 -2.04 -3.34
N GLN A 25 9.02 -2.56 -4.32
CA GLN A 25 7.62 -2.21 -4.51
C GLN A 25 6.79 -2.97 -3.49
N THR A 26 6.83 -2.52 -2.24
CA THR A 26 5.75 -2.83 -1.29
C THR A 26 4.50 -2.15 -1.84
N GLU A 27 3.72 -2.86 -2.66
CA GLU A 27 2.31 -2.54 -2.82
C GLU A 27 1.76 -2.40 -1.41
N SER A 28 1.27 -1.20 -1.05
CA SER A 28 0.52 -0.99 0.18
C SER A 28 -0.51 -2.11 0.24
N GLN A 29 -0.39 -2.98 1.25
CA GLN A 29 -1.08 -4.26 1.18
C GLN A 29 -2.59 -4.11 1.31
N GLY A 30 -3.16 -2.94 1.56
CA GLY A 30 -4.59 -2.70 1.61
C GLY A 30 -5.29 -3.54 2.67
N VAL A 31 -6.25 -2.93 3.39
CA VAL A 31 -6.99 -3.69 4.39
C VAL A 31 -7.73 -4.82 3.67
N GLY A 32 -7.38 -6.07 3.98
CA GLY A 32 -7.96 -7.24 3.32
C GLY A 32 -9.49 -7.23 3.41
N ALA A 33 -10.18 -7.66 2.34
CA ALA A 33 -11.62 -7.49 2.21
C ALA A 33 -12.44 -8.08 3.38
N SER A 34 -12.04 -9.23 3.91
CA SER A 34 -12.68 -9.84 5.08
C SER A 34 -12.51 -9.01 6.36
N SER A 35 -11.31 -8.47 6.58
CA SER A 35 -11.01 -7.56 7.69
C SER A 35 -11.77 -6.25 7.54
N ALA A 36 -11.82 -5.68 6.34
CA ALA A 36 -12.55 -4.45 6.04
C ALA A 36 -14.05 -4.62 6.34
N ALA A 37 -14.66 -5.73 5.90
CA ALA A 37 -16.07 -6.02 6.17
C ALA A 37 -16.37 -6.05 7.67
N ARG A 38 -15.52 -6.74 8.45
CA ARG A 38 -15.66 -6.79 9.92
C ARG A 38 -15.56 -5.41 10.55
N ILE A 39 -14.58 -4.59 10.13
CA ILE A 39 -14.39 -3.24 10.67
C ILE A 39 -15.61 -2.35 10.37
N PHE A 40 -16.17 -2.43 9.16
CA PHE A 40 -17.37 -1.65 8.82
C PHE A 40 -18.61 -2.09 9.61
N GLU A 41 -18.79 -3.39 9.90
CA GLU A 41 -19.88 -3.83 10.79
C GLU A 41 -19.71 -3.28 12.21
N GLU A 42 -18.49 -3.32 12.75
CA GLU A 42 -18.21 -2.77 14.08
C GLU A 42 -18.45 -1.25 14.14
N ALA A 43 -18.00 -0.52 13.12
CA ALA A 43 -18.23 0.93 13.02
C ALA A 43 -19.72 1.28 12.93
N LYS A 44 -20.53 0.48 12.22
CA LYS A 44 -21.99 0.65 12.16
C LYS A 44 -22.66 0.45 13.52
N GLU A 45 -22.24 -0.56 14.28
CA GLU A 45 -22.75 -0.78 15.63
C GLU A 45 -22.43 0.40 16.56
N ILE A 46 -21.17 0.84 16.54
CA ILE A 46 -20.73 1.98 17.34
C ILE A 46 -21.50 3.23 16.97
N CYS A 47 -21.67 3.53 15.68
CA CYS A 47 -22.44 4.69 15.28
C CYS A 47 -23.87 4.62 15.84
N ARG A 48 -24.58 3.51 15.62
CA ARG A 48 -25.98 3.39 16.04
C ARG A 48 -26.13 3.58 17.55
N LYS A 49 -25.14 3.13 18.31
CA LYS A 49 -25.12 3.28 19.77
C LYS A 49 -24.77 4.70 20.23
N ASP A 50 -23.93 5.41 19.48
CA ASP A 50 -23.53 6.78 19.82
C ASP A 50 -24.66 7.78 19.58
N ASP A 51 -25.35 7.70 18.44
CA ASP A 51 -26.44 8.63 18.07
C ASP A 51 -26.06 10.12 18.20
N GLY A 52 -24.78 10.46 17.99
CA GLY A 52 -24.26 11.81 18.12
C GLY A 52 -23.95 12.24 19.56
N ALA A 53 -23.95 11.33 20.53
CA ALA A 53 -23.69 11.63 21.94
C ALA A 53 -22.28 12.16 22.22
N LEU A 54 -21.26 11.67 21.49
CA LEU A 54 -19.88 12.06 21.78
C LEU A 54 -19.57 13.50 21.38
N TRP A 55 -19.96 13.93 20.18
CA TRP A 55 -19.56 15.23 19.58
C TRP A 55 -20.71 16.04 18.96
N GLY A 56 -21.97 15.66 19.15
CA GLY A 56 -23.12 16.31 18.52
C GLY A 56 -23.21 16.06 17.01
N VAL A 57 -22.42 15.13 16.49
CA VAL A 57 -22.38 14.74 15.06
C VAL A 57 -22.44 13.22 14.99
N SER A 58 -23.29 12.70 14.10
CA SER A 58 -23.42 11.26 13.88
C SER A 58 -22.14 10.65 13.30
N LEU A 59 -21.73 9.52 13.84
CA LEU A 59 -20.61 8.72 13.31
C LEU A 59 -21.01 7.87 12.09
N CYS A 60 -22.26 7.95 11.60
CA CYS A 60 -22.80 7.06 10.56
C CYS A 60 -22.43 7.51 9.13
N GLY A 61 -21.41 8.34 9.02
CA GLY A 61 -20.92 8.87 7.76
C GLY A 61 -20.06 7.87 6.98
N PRO A 62 -19.58 8.28 5.80
CA PRO A 62 -18.64 7.50 5.03
C PRO A 62 -17.31 7.31 5.81
N ILE A 63 -16.73 6.12 5.70
CA ILE A 63 -15.48 5.73 6.36
C ILE A 63 -14.49 5.25 5.30
N LEU A 64 -13.25 5.75 5.38
CA LEU A 64 -12.13 5.26 4.59
C LEU A 64 -11.18 4.50 5.51
N LEU A 65 -10.90 3.23 5.19
CA LEU A 65 -9.87 2.46 5.88
C LEU A 65 -8.52 2.75 5.23
N VAL A 66 -7.53 3.02 6.08
CA VAL A 66 -6.15 3.31 5.68
C VAL A 66 -5.22 2.26 6.30
N GLU A 67 -4.11 1.98 5.64
CA GLU A 67 -3.01 1.13 6.15
C GLU A 67 -1.91 1.98 6.78
#